data_AF-A0A916D5U5-F1
#
_entry.id   AF-A0A916D5U5-F1
#
_cell.length_a   1.000
_cell.length_b   1.000
_cell.length_c   1.000
_cell.angle_alpha   90.00
_cell.angle_beta   90.00
_cell.angle_gamma   90.00
#
_symmetry.space_group_name_H-M   'P 1'
#
loop_
_entity.id
_entity.type
_entity.pdbx_description
1 polymer ?
#
loop_
_entity_poly.entity_id
_entity_poly.type
_entity_poly.pdbx_seq_one_letter_code
_entity_poly.pdbx_strand_id
1 'polypeptide(L)'
;DYVKFKLADPKNETVLSIPAFSIEQKLSGTIDEAPYFKMEKSGAFRFSLGASQGFLNVVDYQQANYREVASKDAAELIRNIAPLVLDVRTPGEYSRGHLKDSILIPLQQLQARWPEIAGHRDKDILIYCATGNRSTVAAKILIDNGFKRIFNLRQGISGWDREKYPVVQ
;
A
#
# COMPACT_ATOMS: atom_id res chain seq x y z
N ASP A 1 -9.78 -0.03 -3.24
CA ASP A 1 -9.15 0.95 -2.31
C ASP A 1 -9.05 0.46 -0.89
N TYR A 2 -8.09 0.99 -0.11
CA TYR A 2 -7.91 0.71 1.31
C TYR A 2 -8.63 1.75 2.15
N VAL A 3 -9.23 1.32 3.26
CA VAL A 3 -9.93 2.20 4.19
C VAL A 3 -9.12 2.28 5.49
N LYS A 4 -8.77 3.51 5.90
CA LYS A 4 -8.10 3.78 7.18
C LYS A 4 -9.01 4.63 8.06
N PHE A 5 -9.25 4.17 9.29
CA PHE A 5 -10.09 4.88 10.25
C PHE A 5 -9.21 5.63 11.25
N LYS A 6 -9.60 6.86 11.59
CA LYS A 6 -9.04 7.63 12.71
C LYS A 6 -10.13 7.76 13.76
N LEU A 7 -9.96 7.08 14.90
CA LEU A 7 -10.88 7.19 16.04
C LEU A 7 -10.56 8.45 16.84
N ALA A 8 -11.60 9.12 17.34
CA ALA A 8 -11.44 10.30 18.19
C ALA A 8 -10.88 9.94 19.58
N ASP A 9 -11.18 8.73 20.08
CA ASP A 9 -10.65 8.21 21.33
C ASP A 9 -10.04 6.81 21.11
N PRO A 10 -8.70 6.66 21.15
CA PRO A 10 -8.02 5.39 20.93
C PRO A 10 -8.19 4.38 22.07
N LYS A 11 -8.78 4.77 23.21
CA LYS A 11 -9.08 3.86 24.33
C LYS A 11 -10.43 3.15 24.20
N ASN A 12 -11.32 3.61 23.31
CA ASN A 12 -12.60 2.96 23.06
C ASN A 12 -12.44 1.85 22.02
N GLU A 13 -12.40 0.60 22.50
CA GLU A 13 -12.54 -0.57 21.64
C GLU A 13 -13.84 -0.47 20.85
N THR A 14 -13.74 -0.41 19.53
CA THR A 14 -14.91 -0.30 18.66
C THR A 14 -14.83 -1.36 17.56
N VAL A 15 -15.95 -2.02 17.27
CA VAL A 15 -16.02 -3.00 16.18
C VAL A 15 -16.39 -2.28 14.89
N LEU A 16 -15.52 -2.38 13.88
CA LEU A 16 -15.83 -2.08 12.50
C LEU A 16 -16.56 -3.29 11.90
N SER A 17 -17.76 -3.08 11.38
CA SER A 17 -18.46 -4.08 10.58
C SER A 17 -18.71 -3.56 9.17
N ILE A 18 -18.40 -4.37 8.17
CA ILE A 18 -18.73 -4.14 6.76
C ILE A 18 -19.41 -5.42 6.24
N PRO A 19 -20.75 -5.55 6.40
CA PRO A 19 -21.47 -6.80 6.13
C PRO A 19 -21.31 -7.32 4.71
N ALA A 20 -21.16 -6.42 3.73
CA ALA A 20 -21.00 -6.76 2.32
C ALA A 20 -19.75 -7.61 2.02
N PHE A 21 -18.77 -7.62 2.92
CA PHE A 21 -17.53 -8.40 2.80
C PHE A 21 -17.33 -9.37 3.97
N SER A 22 -18.34 -9.56 4.80
CA SER A 22 -18.24 -10.37 6.04
C SER A 22 -17.06 -9.94 6.92
N ILE A 23 -16.75 -8.64 6.95
CA ILE A 23 -15.67 -8.09 7.76
C ILE A 23 -16.25 -7.67 9.11
N GLU A 24 -15.73 -8.24 10.19
CA GLU A 24 -15.89 -7.75 11.56
C GLU A 24 -14.52 -7.65 12.20
N GLN A 25 -14.10 -6.43 12.52
CA GLN A 25 -12.78 -6.18 13.11
C GLN A 25 -12.92 -5.32 14.36
N LYS A 26 -12.35 -5.81 15.46
CA LYS A 26 -12.10 -4.98 16.64
C LYS A 26 -10.97 -4.00 16.31
N LEU A 27 -11.28 -2.71 16.34
CA LEU A 27 -10.30 -1.64 16.25
C LEU A 27 -9.92 -1.26 17.68
N SER A 28 -8.68 -1.54 18.05
CA SER A 28 -8.05 -1.14 19.31
C SER A 28 -6.66 -0.59 19.01
N GLY A 29 -6.22 0.43 19.76
CA GLY A 29 -4.86 0.97 19.66
C GLY A 29 -4.74 2.27 18.87
N THR A 30 -3.50 2.73 18.72
CA THR A 30 -3.16 3.93 17.95
C THR A 30 -3.22 3.65 16.44
N ILE A 31 -3.30 4.71 15.64
CA ILE A 31 -3.48 4.67 14.16
C ILE A 31 -2.46 3.76 13.44
N ASP A 32 -1.33 3.46 14.06
CA ASP A 32 -0.23 2.67 13.51
C ASP A 32 -0.44 1.15 13.57
N GLU A 33 -1.34 0.67 14.43
CA GLU A 33 -1.64 -0.77 14.62
C GLU A 33 -2.92 -1.21 13.88
N ALA A 34 -3.67 -0.25 13.32
CA ALA A 34 -4.93 -0.54 12.67
C ALA A 34 -4.71 -1.37 11.39
N PRO A 35 -5.37 -2.54 11.25
CA PRO A 35 -5.23 -3.40 10.08
C PRO A 35 -5.78 -2.74 8.82
N TYR A 36 -5.09 -2.96 7.70
CA TYR A 36 -5.52 -2.53 6.37
C TYR A 36 -6.39 -3.62 5.73
N PHE A 37 -7.54 -3.24 5.17
CA PHE A 37 -8.40 -4.15 4.41
C PHE A 37 -8.37 -3.80 2.92
N LYS A 38 -8.24 -4.83 2.07
CA LYS A 38 -8.37 -4.66 0.63
C LYS A 38 -9.84 -4.86 0.25
N MET A 39 -10.43 -3.85 -0.39
CA MET A 39 -11.78 -3.97 -0.95
C MET A 39 -11.69 -4.65 -2.32
N GLU A 40 -12.38 -5.77 -2.50
CA GLU A 40 -12.35 -6.57 -3.74
C GLU A 40 -13.25 -6.01 -4.85
N LYS A 41 -14.21 -5.15 -4.49
CA LYS A 41 -15.19 -4.57 -5.42
C LYS A 41 -15.32 -3.07 -5.17
N SER A 42 -15.43 -2.28 -6.23
CA SER A 42 -15.92 -0.90 -6.15
C SER A 42 -17.42 -0.86 -5.85
N GLY A 43 -17.86 0.19 -5.17
CA GLY A 43 -19.25 0.42 -4.80
C GLY A 43 -19.37 1.23 -3.52
N ALA A 44 -20.59 1.59 -3.16
CA ALA A 44 -20.91 2.17 -1.87
C ALA A 44 -21.31 1.04 -0.90
N PHE A 45 -20.51 0.84 0.14
CA PHE A 45 -20.73 -0.22 1.12
C PHE A 45 -21.07 0.36 2.48
N ARG A 46 -22.15 -0.13 3.09
CA ARG A 46 -22.52 0.30 4.43
C ARG A 46 -21.48 -0.22 5.43
N PHE A 47 -21.03 0.64 6.32
CA PHE A 47 -20.21 0.25 7.45
C PHE A 47 -20.86 0.71 8.75
N SER A 48 -20.57 -0.01 9.83
CA SER A 48 -20.82 0.46 11.19
C SER A 48 -19.53 0.46 11.99
N LEU A 49 -19.43 1.42 12.90
CA LEU A 49 -18.34 1.59 13.84
C LEU A 49 -18.94 1.94 15.19
N GLY A 50 -19.23 0.90 15.99
CA GLY A 50 -20.04 1.04 17.20
C GLY A 50 -21.44 1.57 16.86
N ALA A 51 -21.86 2.66 17.49
CA ALA A 51 -23.15 3.32 17.20
C ALA A 51 -23.15 4.15 15.90
N SER A 52 -21.98 4.45 15.33
CA SER A 52 -21.88 5.23 14.10
C SER A 52 -22.10 4.35 12.87
N GLN A 53 -22.81 4.86 11.88
CA GLN A 53 -23.02 4.19 10.59
C GLN A 53 -22.72 5.15 9.44
N GLY A 54 -22.31 4.61 8.30
CA GLY A 54 -22.07 5.39 7.10
C GLY A 54 -21.86 4.55 5.86
N PHE A 55 -21.36 5.18 4.81
CA PHE A 55 -20.99 4.54 3.56
C PHE A 55 -19.49 4.67 3.30
N LEU A 56 -18.86 3.56 2.97
CA LEU A 56 -17.55 3.50 2.35
C LEU A 56 -17.75 3.51 0.84
N ASN A 57 -17.44 4.64 0.21
CA ASN A 57 -17.40 4.73 -1.24
C ASN A 57 -16.05 4.20 -1.72
N VAL A 58 -16.04 2.98 -2.22
CA VAL A 58 -14.88 2.37 -2.85
C VAL A 58 -14.99 2.64 -4.34
N VAL A 59 -14.06 3.39 -4.88
CA VAL A 59 -13.97 3.60 -6.32
C VAL A 59 -12.95 2.64 -6.89
N ASP A 60 -13.19 2.15 -8.10
CA ASP A 60 -12.16 1.42 -8.83
C ASP A 60 -11.09 2.43 -9.22
N TYR A 61 -9.88 2.24 -8.69
CA TYR A 61 -8.75 3.10 -8.99
C TYR A 61 -8.14 2.73 -10.35
N GLN A 62 -8.87 3.02 -11.42
CA GLN A 62 -8.40 2.89 -12.80
C GLN A 62 -7.71 4.19 -13.20
N GLN A 63 -6.45 4.31 -12.80
CA GLN A 63 -5.58 5.41 -13.18
C GLN A 63 -4.59 4.90 -14.23
N ALA A 64 -4.52 5.54 -15.40
CA ALA A 64 -3.63 5.13 -16.50
C ALA A 64 -2.15 5.05 -16.07
N ASN A 65 -1.81 5.78 -15.02
CA ASN A 65 -0.53 5.90 -14.34
C ASN A 65 -0.31 4.86 -13.22
N TYR A 66 -1.21 3.89 -13.03
CA TYR A 66 -1.09 2.80 -12.06
C TYR A 66 -1.23 1.42 -12.72
N ARG A 67 -0.31 0.49 -12.42
CA ARG A 67 -0.39 -0.90 -12.87
C ARG A 67 0.10 -1.88 -11.81
N GLU A 68 -0.64 -2.94 -11.54
CA GLU A 68 -0.11 -4.08 -10.79
C GLU A 68 0.76 -4.97 -11.71
N VAL A 69 1.90 -5.42 -11.20
CA VAL A 69 2.85 -6.29 -11.92
C VAL A 69 3.19 -7.51 -11.09
N ALA A 70 3.29 -8.67 -11.72
CA ALA A 70 3.78 -9.89 -11.05
C ALA A 70 5.30 -9.83 -10.85
N SER A 71 5.86 -10.71 -10.02
CA SER A 71 7.30 -10.74 -9.72
C SER A 71 8.16 -10.86 -10.98
N LYS A 72 7.74 -11.69 -11.94
CA LYS A 72 8.41 -11.82 -13.25
C LYS A 72 8.47 -10.49 -14.01
N ASP A 73 7.33 -9.84 -14.22
CA ASP A 73 7.25 -8.58 -14.95
C ASP A 73 8.04 -7.48 -14.22
N ALA A 74 7.97 -7.44 -12.90
CA ALA A 74 8.76 -6.53 -12.08
C ALA A 74 10.26 -6.75 -12.22
N ALA A 75 10.72 -8.01 -12.26
CA ALA A 75 12.12 -8.33 -12.50
C ALA A 75 12.59 -7.90 -13.90
N GLU A 76 11.73 -8.06 -14.92
CA GLU A 76 11.99 -7.55 -16.27
C GLU A 76 12.05 -6.02 -16.30
N LEU A 77 11.14 -5.33 -15.59
CA LEU A 77 11.19 -3.86 -15.45
C LEU A 77 12.50 -3.41 -14.80
N ILE A 78 12.89 -4.02 -13.68
CA ILE A 78 14.15 -3.73 -12.99
C ILE A 78 15.35 -3.88 -13.93
N ARG A 79 15.38 -4.95 -14.71
CA ARG A 79 16.47 -5.23 -15.64
C ARG A 79 16.52 -4.28 -16.83
N ASN A 80 15.37 -3.98 -17.42
CA ASN A 80 15.31 -3.35 -18.75
C ASN A 80 15.20 -1.84 -18.69
N ILE A 81 14.52 -1.29 -17.68
CA ILE A 81 14.24 0.15 -17.60
C ILE A 81 14.74 0.81 -16.29
N ALA A 82 15.27 0.01 -15.35
CA ALA A 82 15.81 0.48 -14.07
C ALA A 82 14.91 1.53 -13.38
N PRO A 83 13.66 1.17 -13.03
CA PRO A 83 12.74 2.08 -12.38
C PRO A 83 13.27 2.44 -10.99
N LEU A 84 12.76 3.54 -10.43
CA LEU A 84 12.96 3.79 -9.00
C LEU A 84 12.22 2.69 -8.23
N VAL A 85 12.94 1.93 -7.41
CA VAL A 85 12.32 0.93 -6.54
C VAL A 85 12.06 1.53 -5.17
N LEU A 86 10.81 1.52 -4.71
CA LEU A 86 10.38 2.11 -3.45
C LEU A 86 9.83 1.01 -2.52
N ASP A 87 10.50 0.82 -1.39
CA ASP A 87 10.05 -0.04 -0.30
C ASP A 87 9.29 0.81 0.73
N VAL A 88 8.02 0.47 0.96
CA VAL A 88 7.16 1.19 1.93
C VAL A 88 6.89 0.41 3.22
N ARG A 89 7.73 -0.60 3.50
CA ARG A 89 7.72 -1.37 4.74
C ARG A 89 8.36 -0.60 5.90
N THR A 90 8.41 -1.23 7.07
CA THR A 90 9.14 -0.71 8.23
C THR A 90 10.65 -0.92 8.08
N PRO A 91 11.49 -0.12 8.77
CA PRO A 91 12.95 -0.32 8.74
C PRO A 91 13.40 -1.72 9.15
N GLY A 92 12.74 -2.32 10.15
CA GLY A 92 13.05 -3.67 10.60
C GLY A 92 12.71 -4.75 9.56
N GLU A 93 11.67 -4.54 8.75
CA GLU A 93 11.38 -5.43 7.62
C GLU A 93 12.42 -5.28 6.49
N TYR A 94 12.82 -4.04 6.20
CA TYR A 94 13.81 -3.73 5.18
C TYR A 94 15.18 -4.35 5.50
N SER A 95 15.63 -4.24 6.75
CA SER A 95 16.93 -4.78 7.19
C SER A 95 17.03 -6.30 7.19
N ARG A 96 15.90 -7.02 7.13
CA ARG A 96 15.88 -8.49 7.03
C ARG A 96 16.02 -8.99 5.60
N GLY A 97 15.86 -8.11 4.62
CA GLY A 97 15.86 -8.45 3.21
C GLY A 97 14.98 -7.47 2.42
N HIS A 98 15.54 -6.88 1.37
CA HIS A 98 14.86 -5.92 0.50
C HIS A 98 15.32 -6.11 -0.96
N LEU A 99 14.58 -5.52 -1.91
CA LEU A 99 15.01 -5.50 -3.31
C LEU A 99 16.24 -4.60 -3.45
N LYS A 100 17.20 -5.03 -4.28
CA LYS A 100 18.44 -4.27 -4.51
C LYS A 100 18.14 -2.84 -4.98
N ASP A 101 18.93 -1.88 -4.49
CA ASP A 101 18.86 -0.45 -4.84
C ASP A 101 17.51 0.22 -4.50
N SER A 102 16.67 -0.42 -3.67
CA SER A 102 15.39 0.15 -3.25
C SER A 102 15.57 1.25 -2.21
N ILE A 103 14.82 2.34 -2.36
CA ILE A 103 14.73 3.40 -1.37
C ILE A 103 13.67 3.01 -0.33
N LEU A 104 14.02 3.10 0.95
CA LEU A 104 13.08 2.90 2.05
C LEU A 104 12.38 4.21 2.43
N ILE A 105 11.07 4.28 2.21
CA ILE A 105 10.21 5.32 2.79
C ILE A 105 8.98 4.62 3.37
N PRO A 106 8.93 4.38 4.71
CA PRO A 106 7.81 3.69 5.32
C PRO A 106 6.48 4.38 5.00
N LEU A 107 5.43 3.61 4.71
CA LEU A 107 4.13 4.15 4.29
C LEU A 107 3.63 5.28 5.22
N GLN A 108 3.81 5.13 6.53
CA GLN A 108 3.39 6.09 7.54
C GLN A 108 4.08 7.46 7.38
N GLN A 109 5.29 7.48 6.83
CA GLN A 109 6.08 8.70 6.63
C GLN A 109 5.97 9.23 5.20
N LEU A 110 5.45 8.44 4.25
CA LEU A 110 5.43 8.77 2.84
C LEU A 110 4.69 10.08 2.53
N GLN A 111 3.63 10.40 3.27
CA GLN A 111 2.89 11.65 3.07
C GLN A 111 3.77 12.89 3.31
N ALA A 112 4.73 12.83 4.23
CA ALA A 112 5.65 13.92 4.52
C ALA A 112 6.96 13.82 3.72
N ARG A 113 7.36 12.59 3.35
CA ARG A 113 8.66 12.28 2.76
C ARG A 113 8.64 12.04 1.25
N TRP A 114 7.48 12.02 0.59
CA TRP A 114 7.42 11.97 -0.88
C TRP A 114 8.26 13.07 -1.58
N PRO A 115 8.47 14.29 -1.01
CA PRO A 115 9.32 15.29 -1.64
C PRO A 115 10.76 14.83 -1.87
N GLU A 116 11.27 13.89 -1.07
CA GLU A 116 12.63 13.31 -1.24
C GLU A 116 12.81 12.66 -2.61
N ILE A 117 11.72 12.15 -3.19
CA ILE A 117 11.72 11.51 -4.52
C ILE A 117 10.99 12.36 -5.58
N ALA A 118 10.73 13.65 -5.31
CA ALA A 118 10.01 14.52 -6.25
C ALA A 118 10.68 14.65 -7.63
N GLY A 119 12.00 14.51 -7.70
CA GLY A 119 12.76 14.47 -8.97
C GLY A 119 12.46 13.24 -9.85
N HIS A 120 11.69 12.28 -9.35
CA HIS A 120 11.31 11.06 -10.06
C HIS A 120 9.84 11.05 -10.51
N ARG A 121 9.11 12.19 -10.43
CA ARG A 121 7.69 12.28 -10.83
C ARG A 121 7.41 11.79 -12.25
N ASP A 122 8.33 12.04 -13.17
CA ASP A 122 8.24 11.64 -14.57
C ASP A 122 8.94 10.31 -14.88
N LYS A 123 9.43 9.58 -13.86
CA LYS A 123 10.09 8.28 -14.01
C LYS A 123 9.15 7.13 -13.65
N ASP A 124 9.52 5.94 -14.10
CA ASP A 124 8.88 4.69 -13.72
C ASP A 124 9.26 4.36 -12.27
N ILE A 125 8.26 4.04 -11.45
CA ILE A 125 8.44 3.70 -10.05
C ILE A 125 7.83 2.33 -9.79
N LEU A 126 8.64 1.40 -9.29
CA LEU A 126 8.17 0.13 -8.77
C LEU A 126 8.05 0.23 -7.25
N ILE A 127 6.82 0.19 -6.73
CA ILE A 127 6.56 0.23 -5.29
C ILE A 127 6.23 -1.17 -4.80
N TYR A 128 6.72 -1.54 -3.63
CA TYR A 128 6.33 -2.78 -2.97
C TYR A 128 6.26 -2.66 -1.45
N CYS A 129 5.58 -3.63 -0.84
CA CYS A 129 5.63 -3.86 0.59
C CYS A 129 5.72 -5.36 0.90
N ALA A 130 5.31 -5.82 2.09
CA ALA A 130 5.28 -7.26 2.40
C ALA A 130 4.41 -8.07 1.42
N THR A 131 3.14 -7.71 1.29
CA THR A 131 2.12 -8.50 0.58
C THR A 131 1.40 -7.74 -0.54
N GLY A 132 1.85 -6.53 -0.87
CA GLY A 132 1.23 -5.65 -1.87
C GLY A 132 0.15 -4.70 -1.32
N ASN A 133 -0.20 -4.83 -0.02
CA ASN A 133 -1.27 -4.02 0.56
C ASN A 133 -0.89 -2.55 0.81
N ARG A 134 0.17 -2.33 1.59
CA ARG A 134 0.68 -0.97 1.89
C ARG A 134 1.14 -0.23 0.64
N SER A 135 1.66 -0.94 -0.37
CA SER A 135 2.20 -0.33 -1.58
C SER A 135 1.13 0.22 -2.50
N THR A 136 -0.09 -0.32 -2.48
CA THR A 136 -1.23 0.29 -3.18
C THR A 136 -1.62 1.64 -2.56
N VAL A 137 -1.60 1.75 -1.23
CA VAL A 137 -1.84 3.04 -0.55
C VAL A 137 -0.75 4.04 -0.89
N ALA A 138 0.50 3.60 -0.89
CA ALA A 138 1.63 4.42 -1.29
C ALA A 138 1.52 4.90 -2.74
N ALA A 139 1.11 4.03 -3.66
CA ALA A 139 0.88 4.38 -5.05
C ALA A 139 -0.11 5.54 -5.19
N LYS A 140 -1.23 5.47 -4.46
CA LYS A 140 -2.21 6.56 -4.43
C LYS A 140 -1.60 7.87 -3.92
N ILE A 141 -0.85 7.83 -2.82
CA ILE A 141 -0.18 9.03 -2.27
C ILE A 141 0.73 9.66 -3.33
N LEU A 142 1.56 8.87 -4.02
CA LEU A 142 2.46 9.40 -5.04
C LEU A 142 1.68 9.96 -6.23
N ILE A 143 0.67 9.25 -6.70
CA ILE A 143 -0.14 9.72 -7.83
C ILE A 143 -0.84 11.04 -7.52
N ASP A 144 -1.45 11.16 -6.33
CA ASP A 144 -2.08 12.41 -5.88
C ASP A 144 -1.07 13.57 -5.79
N ASN A 145 0.23 13.27 -5.67
CA ASN A 145 1.35 14.24 -5.68
C ASN A 145 2.07 14.35 -7.03
N GLY A 146 1.44 13.89 -8.12
CA GLY A 146 1.86 14.15 -9.50
C GLY A 146 2.84 13.13 -10.10
N PHE A 147 3.01 11.97 -9.48
CA PHE A 147 3.81 10.89 -10.05
C PHE A 147 3.04 10.15 -11.16
N LYS A 148 3.69 9.96 -12.31
CA LYS A 148 3.00 9.62 -13.56
C LYS A 148 3.04 8.14 -13.95
N ARG A 149 3.95 7.33 -13.41
CA ARG A 149 4.08 5.92 -13.81
C ARG A 149 4.45 5.05 -12.61
N ILE A 150 3.44 4.47 -11.98
CA ILE A 150 3.56 3.62 -10.80
C ILE A 150 3.24 2.17 -11.16
N PHE A 151 4.19 1.29 -10.90
CA PHE A 151 4.03 -0.15 -10.91
C PHE A 151 3.98 -0.64 -9.46
N ASN A 152 2.97 -1.42 -9.09
CA ASN A 152 2.86 -2.02 -7.77
C ASN A 152 3.20 -3.52 -7.87
N LEU A 153 4.19 -3.97 -7.11
CA LEU A 153 4.56 -5.37 -7.05
C LEU A 153 3.46 -6.18 -6.36
N ARG A 154 2.71 -6.94 -7.17
CA ARG A 154 1.61 -7.78 -6.71
C ARG A 154 2.17 -8.84 -5.76
N GLN A 155 1.49 -9.02 -4.62
CA GLN A 155 1.92 -9.90 -3.51
C GLN A 155 3.21 -9.47 -2.80
N GLY A 156 3.76 -8.29 -3.14
CA GLY A 156 4.92 -7.70 -2.47
C GLY A 156 6.16 -8.60 -2.48
N ILE A 157 7.07 -8.31 -1.55
CA ILE A 157 8.31 -9.08 -1.41
C ILE A 157 8.07 -10.53 -0.96
N SER A 158 6.92 -10.84 -0.34
CA SER A 158 6.56 -12.23 -0.04
C SER A 158 6.31 -13.06 -1.30
N GLY A 159 5.68 -12.48 -2.33
CA GLY A 159 5.53 -13.13 -3.64
C GLY A 159 6.88 -13.27 -4.35
N TRP A 160 7.67 -12.20 -4.33
CA TRP A 160 9.03 -12.15 -4.88
C TRP A 160 9.95 -13.26 -4.33
N ASP A 161 9.99 -13.41 -3.00
CA ASP A 161 10.80 -14.42 -2.32
C ASP A 161 10.28 -15.84 -2.57
N ARG A 162 8.96 -16.04 -2.60
CA ARG A 162 8.37 -17.34 -2.94
C ARG A 162 8.73 -17.79 -4.35
N GLU A 163 8.79 -16.85 -5.29
CA GLU A 163 9.25 -17.08 -6.67
C GLU A 163 10.78 -17.12 -6.81
N LYS A 164 11.52 -17.04 -5.69
CA LYS A 164 12.99 -17.18 -5.62
C LYS A 164 13.77 -16.07 -6.35
N TYR A 165 13.18 -14.88 -6.46
CA TYR A 165 13.92 -13.72 -6.94
C TYR A 165 14.86 -13.16 -5.86
N PRO A 166 15.99 -12.53 -6.25
CA PRO A 166 17.03 -12.13 -5.30
C PRO A 166 16.59 -10.97 -4.40
N VAL A 167 17.05 -11.00 -3.16
CA VAL A 167 16.96 -9.92 -2.16
C VAL A 167 18.35 -9.65 -1.59
N VAL A 168 18.56 -8.45 -1.07
CA VAL A 168 19.80 -8.03 -0.37
C VAL A 168 19.48 -7.63 1.07
N GLN A 169 20.51 -7.63 1.93
CA GLN A 169 20.42 -7.25 3.34
C GLN A 169 21.16 -5.94 3.59
#